data_AF-A0A0G4I741-F1
#
_entry.id   AF-A0A0G4I741-F1
#
_cell.length_a   1.000
_cell.length_b   1.000
_cell.length_c   1.000
_cell.angle_alpha   90.00
_cell.angle_beta   90.00
_cell.angle_gamma   90.00
#
_symmetry.space_group_name_H-M   'P 1'
#
loop_
_entity.id
_entity.type
_entity.pdbx_description
1 polymer ?
#
loop_
_entity_poly.entity_id
_entity_poly.type
_entity_poly.pdbx_seq_one_letter_code
_entity_poly.pdbx_strand_id
1 'polypeptide(L)'
;MSDALGADGGSLGEADEGERGAPPSPSDNGHRPTSPLSEGDKGEVPEKRKGVVTIIADSPKNTGMIPRRAKPNPTLERLVGEELEKSRFVLDAVVDRRDVFLTVNSDPKSQKKDQDLYLTYKLLPLLNRGLAALHVHLDRAVKDPSVLLEENGGNGNNEETPTPRLEMEQPIESMDPDQLAAKIAEEADAPHNKPFNPLTWLAQYLMRNHPEKCTPEKPLEAKRDRIFFSELKHFVENEKGIREGLRRSLFGDLREPFEAAQRRCPEGRLTVAALPLFVDCLDSHWNLRGELRNAIPASEYSRAIGDGVGGAAERLEVERGSGVEREELAEALRERSGRNAAMTLEDTKLWWENMLRRSEFEMIPYERLREALEEKEKGIANVRSVRKESFEERRRLAEEAAIVAEQQASRVAFAEACNAAVEDPQLQKVLAGERRLGGSGDETQPGALPSVSGEGVRVLRVLLSLRGFPPNLPAEGDDEELWNDRDFEAVLGFQEAHGLQRTGVVDGDLLKRLMDAVRFERELQAFAKRAAELMLTAPE
;
A
#
# COMPACT_ATOMS: atom_id res chain seq x y z
N MET A 1 -62.79 4.60 -11.69
CA MET A 1 -63.06 5.95 -12.22
C MET A 1 -61.72 6.65 -12.37
N SER A 2 -61.36 6.92 -13.63
CA SER A 2 -60.34 7.86 -14.15
C SER A 2 -58.88 7.65 -13.71
N ASP A 3 -58.03 7.07 -14.56
CA ASP A 3 -57.25 7.67 -15.69
C ASP A 3 -55.82 7.99 -15.20
N ALA A 4 -54.79 7.22 -15.59
CA ALA A 4 -54.04 7.28 -16.86
C ALA A 4 -52.81 8.23 -16.78
N LEU A 5 -51.81 7.93 -17.61
CA LEU A 5 -50.48 8.56 -17.82
C LEU A 5 -49.34 7.93 -17.00
N GLY A 6 -48.23 7.46 -17.58
CA GLY A 6 -47.81 7.41 -18.99
C GLY A 6 -46.38 6.88 -19.04
N ALA A 7 -46.15 5.88 -19.88
CA ALA A 7 -44.84 5.33 -20.19
C ALA A 7 -44.41 5.86 -21.56
N ASP A 8 -43.27 6.52 -21.63
CA ASP A 8 -42.50 6.82 -22.84
C ASP A 8 -41.07 6.29 -22.57
N GLY A 9 -40.42 5.50 -23.42
CA GLY A 9 -40.56 5.39 -24.87
C GLY A 9 -39.43 6.17 -25.56
N GLY A 10 -38.19 5.68 -25.44
CA GLY A 10 -37.01 6.33 -26.03
C GLY A 10 -36.08 5.32 -26.69
N SER A 11 -36.47 4.84 -27.87
CA SER A 11 -35.64 4.13 -28.86
C SER A 11 -35.18 5.15 -29.89
N LEU A 12 -33.88 5.21 -30.19
CA LEU A 12 -33.19 5.80 -31.37
C LEU A 12 -31.68 5.64 -31.10
N GLY A 13 -30.80 5.10 -31.95
CA GLY A 13 -30.93 4.63 -33.31
C GLY A 13 -29.68 3.84 -33.73
N GLU A 14 -29.88 2.99 -34.74
CA GLU A 14 -28.87 2.28 -35.51
C GLU A 14 -28.21 3.20 -36.55
N ALA A 15 -26.89 3.07 -36.69
CA ALA A 15 -26.03 3.32 -37.86
C ALA A 15 -24.58 3.13 -37.34
N ASP A 16 -23.61 2.51 -37.99
CA ASP A 16 -23.30 2.43 -39.40
C ASP A 16 -22.23 1.33 -39.58
N GLU A 17 -22.42 0.40 -40.52
CA GLU A 17 -21.44 -0.61 -40.92
C GLU A 17 -20.47 0.02 -41.93
N GLY A 18 -19.28 0.38 -41.46
CA GLY A 18 -18.20 0.91 -42.30
C GLY A 18 -17.14 -0.14 -42.64
N GLU A 19 -17.34 -0.83 -43.76
CA GLU A 19 -16.29 -1.56 -44.48
C GLU A 19 -15.12 -0.62 -44.88
N ARG A 20 -13.88 -1.08 -44.68
CA ARG A 20 -12.60 -0.66 -45.34
C ARG A 20 -11.51 -1.53 -44.68
N GLY A 21 -10.76 -2.40 -45.35
CA GLY A 21 -10.08 -2.25 -46.63
C GLY A 21 -8.60 -2.56 -46.37
N ALA A 22 -8.21 -3.83 -46.53
CA ALA A 22 -6.83 -4.28 -46.37
C ALA A 22 -5.95 -3.85 -47.57
N PRO A 23 -4.69 -3.45 -47.35
CA PRO A 23 -3.69 -3.41 -48.42
C PRO A 23 -2.61 -4.51 -48.28
N PRO A 24 -1.88 -4.78 -49.38
CA PRO A 24 -1.38 -6.13 -49.70
C PRO A 24 0.05 -6.41 -49.22
N SER A 25 0.33 -7.71 -49.10
CA SER A 25 1.66 -8.29 -48.98
C SER A 25 2.51 -8.05 -50.23
N PRO A 26 3.84 -7.89 -50.10
CA PRO A 26 4.77 -8.20 -51.15
C PRO A 26 5.48 -9.54 -50.86
N SER A 27 5.26 -10.49 -51.77
CA SER A 27 6.24 -11.50 -52.16
C SER A 27 7.52 -10.82 -52.68
N ASP A 28 8.71 -11.34 -52.40
CA ASP A 28 9.38 -12.31 -53.28
C ASP A 28 10.90 -12.41 -53.02
N ASN A 29 11.42 -13.63 -53.21
CA ASN A 29 12.76 -14.05 -53.63
C ASN A 29 14.06 -13.72 -52.86
N GLY A 30 14.84 -14.80 -52.62
CA GLY A 30 16.28 -14.76 -52.93
C GLY A 30 17.24 -15.60 -52.09
N HIS A 31 17.59 -16.78 -52.60
CA HIS A 31 18.91 -17.45 -52.55
C HIS A 31 19.57 -17.96 -51.24
N ARG A 32 19.65 -19.31 -51.18
CA ARG A 32 20.78 -20.24 -50.84
C ARG A 32 22.20 -19.61 -50.73
N PRO A 33 23.17 -20.20 -49.97
CA PRO A 33 23.55 -21.61 -50.11
C PRO A 33 24.07 -22.37 -48.86
N THR A 34 24.47 -23.61 -49.17
CA THR A 34 24.83 -24.81 -48.43
C THR A 34 26.27 -24.89 -47.88
N SER A 35 26.42 -25.54 -46.71
CA SER A 35 27.52 -26.44 -46.25
C SER A 35 28.93 -25.87 -45.98
N PRO A 36 29.90 -26.59 -45.33
CA PRO A 36 29.87 -27.88 -44.61
C PRO A 36 30.60 -27.93 -43.22
N LEU A 37 30.44 -29.06 -42.54
CA LEU A 37 31.38 -29.87 -41.72
C LEU A 37 32.75 -29.30 -41.30
N SER A 38 33.10 -29.47 -40.02
CA SER A 38 34.44 -29.93 -39.62
C SER A 38 34.42 -30.68 -38.28
N GLU A 39 34.90 -31.91 -38.33
CA GLU A 39 35.27 -32.79 -37.22
C GLU A 39 36.57 -32.35 -36.53
N GLY A 40 36.83 -32.91 -35.35
CA GLY A 40 38.15 -33.02 -34.73
C GLY A 40 38.28 -32.20 -33.43
N ASP A 41 38.93 -32.66 -32.36
CA ASP A 41 39.64 -33.92 -32.12
C ASP A 41 39.90 -33.99 -30.60
N LYS A 42 40.16 -35.21 -30.13
CA LYS A 42 40.37 -35.63 -28.76
C LYS A 42 41.73 -35.17 -28.23
N GLY A 43 41.81 -34.89 -26.93
CA GLY A 43 43.06 -34.67 -26.22
C GLY A 43 42.92 -35.07 -24.75
N GLU A 44 43.31 -36.30 -24.44
CA GLU A 44 43.19 -36.97 -23.16
C GLU A 44 44.53 -36.93 -22.37
N VAL A 45 44.44 -36.83 -21.03
CA VAL A 45 45.38 -37.26 -19.94
C VAL A 45 46.81 -36.65 -19.82
N PRO A 46 47.53 -36.81 -18.68
CA PRO A 46 47.12 -37.17 -17.30
C PRO A 46 47.77 -36.37 -16.14
N GLU A 47 47.12 -36.50 -14.98
CA GLU A 47 47.64 -36.61 -13.60
C GLU A 47 49.15 -36.87 -13.40
N LYS A 48 49.70 -36.26 -12.34
CA LYS A 48 50.59 -36.98 -11.40
C LYS A 48 50.64 -36.33 -10.00
N ARG A 49 50.41 -37.21 -9.02
CA ARG A 49 50.45 -37.02 -7.56
C ARG A 49 51.88 -36.93 -6.98
N LYS A 50 51.92 -36.49 -5.71
CA LYS A 50 52.82 -36.82 -4.56
C LYS A 50 53.29 -35.50 -3.92
N GLY A 51 52.98 -35.13 -2.67
CA GLY A 51 52.87 -35.93 -1.44
C GLY A 51 54.24 -35.97 -0.78
N VAL A 52 54.42 -35.34 0.40
CA VAL A 52 55.38 -35.70 1.47
C VAL A 52 55.01 -34.91 2.74
N VAL A 53 54.83 -35.66 3.83
CA VAL A 53 54.68 -35.26 5.24
C VAL A 53 56.07 -35.26 5.88
N THR A 54 56.36 -34.42 6.90
CA THR A 54 56.87 -34.81 8.25
C THR A 54 57.19 -33.58 9.13
N ILE A 55 56.40 -33.45 10.21
CA ILE A 55 56.70 -33.20 11.65
C ILE A 55 58.03 -32.52 12.05
N ILE A 56 57.96 -31.42 12.83
CA ILE A 56 58.75 -31.22 14.07
C ILE A 56 57.86 -30.45 15.09
N ALA A 57 57.83 -30.93 16.33
CA ALA A 57 57.18 -30.33 17.49
C ALA A 57 58.06 -29.25 18.13
N ASP A 58 57.43 -28.23 18.73
CA ASP A 58 57.86 -27.65 20.01
C ASP A 58 56.80 -26.70 20.57
N SER A 59 56.50 -26.87 21.86
CA SER A 59 55.83 -25.90 22.74
C SER A 59 56.89 -25.42 23.75
N PRO A 60 56.68 -24.41 24.63
CA PRO A 60 55.54 -23.50 24.77
C PRO A 60 55.99 -22.03 24.91
N LYS A 61 55.05 -21.07 24.93
CA LYS A 61 55.07 -19.93 25.89
C LYS A 61 53.81 -19.06 25.75
N ASN A 62 53.11 -19.01 26.87
CA ASN A 62 51.94 -18.21 27.16
C ASN A 62 52.33 -16.72 27.11
N THR A 63 51.81 -15.98 26.13
CA THR A 63 51.85 -14.51 26.08
C THR A 63 50.46 -14.04 25.66
N GLY A 64 49.90 -13.09 26.42
CA GLY A 64 48.51 -12.66 26.31
C GLY A 64 48.11 -12.28 24.88
N MET A 65 46.98 -12.82 24.43
CA MET A 65 46.40 -12.52 23.13
C MET A 65 45.94 -11.05 23.08
N ILE A 66 46.72 -10.23 22.39
CA ILE A 66 46.19 -9.05 21.71
C ILE A 66 45.34 -9.59 20.55
N PRO A 67 44.08 -9.18 20.35
CA PRO A 67 43.27 -9.62 19.22
C PRO A 67 44.03 -9.31 17.93
N ARG A 68 44.41 -10.35 17.20
CA ARG A 68 45.05 -10.22 15.89
C ARG A 68 44.04 -9.53 14.98
N ARG A 69 44.31 -8.27 14.61
CA ARG A 69 43.58 -7.55 13.57
C ARG A 69 43.37 -8.49 12.39
N ALA A 70 42.11 -8.70 12.02
CA ALA A 70 41.76 -9.47 10.83
C ALA A 70 42.55 -8.88 9.65
N LYS A 71 43.24 -9.75 8.89
CA LYS A 71 43.93 -9.29 7.69
C LYS A 71 42.88 -8.71 6.75
N PRO A 72 43.09 -7.50 6.20
CA PRO A 72 42.13 -6.89 5.29
C PRO A 72 41.83 -7.83 4.12
N ASN A 73 40.59 -7.80 3.63
CA ASN A 73 40.19 -8.58 2.46
C ASN A 73 41.04 -8.13 1.25
N PRO A 74 41.85 -9.00 0.65
CA PRO A 74 42.78 -8.63 -0.43
C PRO A 74 42.07 -8.08 -1.67
N THR A 75 40.81 -8.45 -1.88
CA THR A 75 39.98 -7.93 -2.98
C THR A 75 39.55 -6.49 -2.71
N LEU A 76 39.25 -6.15 -1.44
CA LEU A 76 38.91 -4.79 -1.02
C LEU A 76 40.14 -3.88 -1.08
N GLU A 77 41.31 -4.35 -0.63
CA GLU A 77 42.57 -3.62 -0.77
C GLU A 77 42.91 -3.33 -2.24
N ARG A 78 42.66 -4.29 -3.14
CA ARG A 78 42.88 -4.11 -4.59
C ARG A 78 41.93 -3.09 -5.20
N LEU A 79 40.62 -3.21 -4.93
CA LEU A 79 39.60 -2.29 -5.45
C LEU A 79 39.78 -0.87 -4.95
N VAL A 80 40.07 -0.71 -3.65
CA VAL A 80 40.34 0.62 -3.08
C VAL A 80 41.68 1.16 -3.58
N GLY A 81 42.70 0.32 -3.75
CA GLY A 81 43.97 0.69 -4.38
C GLY A 81 43.80 1.21 -5.82
N GLU A 82 43.01 0.52 -6.64
CA GLU A 82 42.71 0.93 -8.02
C GLU A 82 41.96 2.27 -8.07
N GLU A 83 40.98 2.51 -7.19
CA GLU A 83 40.26 3.80 -7.12
C GLU A 83 41.10 4.93 -6.52
N LEU A 84 42.01 4.62 -5.59
CA LEU A 84 43.01 5.56 -5.07
C LEU A 84 43.99 6.00 -6.16
N GLU A 85 44.46 5.09 -7.01
CA GLU A 85 45.33 5.41 -8.15
C GLU A 85 44.62 6.26 -9.19
N LYS A 86 43.35 5.95 -9.54
CA LYS A 86 42.55 6.78 -10.45
C LYS A 86 42.33 8.18 -9.89
N SER A 87 41.99 8.28 -8.60
CA SER A 87 41.80 9.57 -7.92
C SER A 87 43.08 10.40 -7.91
N ARG A 88 44.24 9.75 -7.66
CA ARG A 88 45.56 10.38 -7.68
C ARG A 88 45.97 10.84 -9.08
N PHE A 89 45.73 10.02 -10.10
CA PHE A 89 45.96 10.38 -11.50
C PHE A 89 45.14 11.60 -11.93
N VAL A 90 43.85 11.66 -11.53
CA VAL A 90 43.00 12.82 -11.80
C VAL A 90 43.52 14.06 -11.07
N LEU A 91 43.93 13.92 -9.80
CA LEU A 91 44.55 14.99 -9.01
C LEU A 91 45.84 15.52 -9.67
N ASP A 92 46.75 14.62 -10.07
CA ASP A 92 48.02 14.98 -10.70
C ASP A 92 47.80 15.65 -12.06
N ALA A 93 46.90 15.12 -12.90
CA ALA A 93 46.53 15.73 -14.18
C ALA A 93 45.89 17.13 -14.02
N VAL A 94 45.15 17.34 -12.93
CA VAL A 94 44.55 18.63 -12.58
C VAL A 94 45.61 19.61 -12.07
N VAL A 95 46.58 19.16 -11.27
CA VAL A 95 47.71 19.97 -10.79
C VAL A 95 48.64 20.36 -11.93
N ASP A 96 49.00 19.41 -12.80
CA ASP A 96 49.87 19.66 -13.96
C ASP A 96 49.24 20.69 -14.92
N ARG A 97 47.93 20.57 -15.19
CA ARG A 97 47.21 21.56 -16.01
C ARG A 97 47.13 22.93 -15.34
N ARG A 98 47.00 22.98 -14.01
CA ARG A 98 47.04 24.25 -13.25
C ARG A 98 48.39 24.93 -13.42
N ASP A 99 49.48 24.18 -13.29
CA ASP A 99 50.83 24.74 -13.29
C ASP A 99 51.28 25.14 -14.72
N VAL A 100 50.87 24.41 -15.76
CA VAL A 100 51.01 24.83 -17.17
C VAL A 100 50.20 26.11 -17.45
N PHE A 101 49.01 26.25 -16.87
CA PHE A 101 48.18 27.44 -17.09
C PHE A 101 48.73 28.68 -16.38
N LEU A 102 49.30 28.51 -15.18
CA LEU A 102 49.97 29.58 -14.42
C LEU A 102 51.25 30.07 -15.11
N THR A 103 51.91 29.22 -15.89
CA THR A 103 53.14 29.57 -16.62
C THR A 103 52.87 30.23 -17.97
N VAL A 104 51.76 29.90 -18.64
CA VAL A 104 51.44 30.39 -20.00
C VAL A 104 50.67 31.73 -20.00
N ASN A 105 49.92 32.07 -18.95
CA ASN A 105 49.03 33.25 -18.93
C ASN A 105 49.49 34.37 -17.97
N SER A 106 50.68 34.92 -18.22
CA SER A 106 51.21 36.12 -17.54
C SER A 106 50.91 37.44 -18.25
N ASP A 107 50.04 37.47 -19.28
CA ASP A 107 49.62 38.71 -19.95
C ASP A 107 48.37 39.35 -19.27
N PRO A 108 48.52 40.48 -18.56
CA PRO A 108 47.45 41.11 -17.78
C PRO A 108 46.34 41.75 -18.63
N LYS A 109 46.44 41.77 -19.97
CA LYS A 109 45.46 42.45 -20.83
C LYS A 109 44.34 41.56 -21.39
N SER A 110 44.39 40.23 -21.20
CA SER A 110 43.29 39.36 -21.61
C SER A 110 42.17 39.31 -20.54
N GLN A 111 41.37 40.38 -20.48
CA GLN A 111 40.09 40.41 -19.75
C GLN A 111 39.00 39.54 -20.44
N LYS A 112 39.36 38.35 -20.94
CA LYS A 112 38.45 37.19 -21.02
C LYS A 112 38.64 36.34 -19.76
N LYS A 113 38.53 37.04 -18.64
CA LYS A 113 38.26 36.54 -17.30
C LYS A 113 36.74 36.26 -17.26
N ASP A 114 36.21 35.14 -16.79
CA ASP A 114 36.61 34.45 -15.58
C ASP A 114 36.05 33.01 -15.48
N GLN A 115 35.73 32.31 -16.58
CA GLN A 115 35.29 30.91 -16.44
C GLN A 115 36.44 29.96 -16.09
N ASP A 116 37.58 30.07 -16.78
CA ASP A 116 38.74 29.24 -16.47
C ASP A 116 39.44 29.69 -15.18
N LEU A 117 39.38 30.97 -14.84
CA LEU A 117 39.81 31.46 -13.53
C LEU A 117 38.86 31.02 -12.41
N TYR A 118 37.54 31.04 -12.60
CA TYR A 118 36.60 30.52 -11.60
C TYR A 118 36.75 29.00 -11.43
N LEU A 119 36.88 28.26 -12.54
CA LEU A 119 37.17 26.83 -12.50
C LEU A 119 38.49 26.57 -11.77
N THR A 120 39.55 27.32 -12.07
CA THR A 120 40.89 27.09 -11.49
C THR A 120 41.04 27.59 -10.05
N TYR A 121 40.42 28.72 -9.68
CA TYR A 121 40.59 29.37 -8.38
C TYR A 121 39.43 29.15 -7.41
N LYS A 122 38.24 28.73 -7.87
CA LYS A 122 37.07 28.49 -7.00
C LYS A 122 36.62 27.04 -7.03
N LEU A 123 36.41 26.45 -8.21
CA LEU A 123 35.87 25.09 -8.33
C LEU A 123 36.93 24.00 -8.11
N LEU A 124 38.09 24.07 -8.77
CA LEU A 124 39.20 23.12 -8.63
C LEU A 124 39.68 22.99 -7.17
N PRO A 125 39.83 24.07 -6.39
CA PRO A 125 40.22 23.95 -4.99
C PRO A 125 39.14 23.28 -4.14
N LEU A 126 37.86 23.49 -4.45
CA LEU A 126 36.74 22.80 -3.80
C LEU A 126 36.70 21.31 -4.17
N LEU A 127 36.89 21.00 -5.45
CA LEU A 127 36.98 19.63 -5.95
C LEU A 127 38.21 18.91 -5.38
N ASN A 128 39.37 19.55 -5.35
CA ASN A 128 40.58 19.01 -4.73
C ASN A 128 40.42 18.82 -3.22
N ARG A 129 39.72 19.71 -2.50
CA ARG A 129 39.40 19.50 -1.08
C ARG A 129 38.42 18.34 -0.88
N GLY A 130 37.39 18.23 -1.72
CA GLY A 130 36.44 17.10 -1.70
C GLY A 130 37.14 15.77 -1.98
N LEU A 131 37.99 15.72 -3.01
CA LEU A 131 38.78 14.55 -3.36
C LEU A 131 39.83 14.21 -2.29
N ALA A 132 40.48 15.20 -1.68
CA ALA A 132 41.42 14.97 -0.58
C ALA A 132 40.72 14.47 0.70
N ALA A 133 39.54 15.01 1.02
CA ALA A 133 38.73 14.50 2.13
C ALA A 133 38.26 13.06 1.87
N LEU A 134 37.78 12.78 0.66
CA LEU A 134 37.41 11.43 0.23
C LEU A 134 38.60 10.48 0.31
N HIS A 135 39.79 10.91 -0.14
CA HIS A 135 41.03 10.15 -0.03
C HIS A 135 41.36 9.82 1.43
N VAL A 136 41.30 10.79 2.34
CA VAL A 136 41.53 10.55 3.79
C VAL A 136 40.52 9.57 4.38
N HIS A 137 39.24 9.67 3.99
CA HIS A 137 38.21 8.73 4.46
C HIS A 137 38.44 7.31 3.93
N LEU A 138 38.80 7.16 2.65
CA LEU A 138 39.15 5.86 2.06
C LEU A 138 40.41 5.28 2.70
N ASP A 139 41.44 6.10 2.90
CA ASP A 139 42.71 5.67 3.50
C ASP A 139 42.54 5.25 4.96
N ARG A 140 41.63 5.93 5.69
CA ARG A 140 41.23 5.57 7.05
C ARG A 140 40.41 4.27 7.07
N ALA A 141 39.49 4.09 6.14
CA ALA A 141 38.71 2.87 5.99
C ALA A 141 39.57 1.64 5.62
N VAL A 142 40.63 1.83 4.82
CA VAL A 142 41.59 0.76 4.49
C VAL A 142 42.46 0.39 5.70
N LYS A 143 42.93 1.39 6.44
CA LYS A 143 43.81 1.17 7.61
C LYS A 143 43.04 0.63 8.82
N ASP A 144 41.77 0.98 8.94
CA ASP A 144 40.91 0.59 10.04
C ASP A 144 39.45 0.44 9.58
N PRO A 145 39.06 -0.74 9.06
CA PRO A 145 37.72 -1.00 8.54
C PRO A 145 36.61 -0.79 9.59
N SER A 146 36.94 -0.85 10.88
CA SER A 146 36.06 -0.61 12.03
C SER A 146 35.49 0.81 12.05
N VAL A 147 36.20 1.79 11.48
CA VAL A 147 35.79 3.20 11.49
C VAL A 147 34.50 3.42 10.67
N LEU A 148 34.24 2.59 9.66
CA LEU A 148 32.98 2.65 8.90
C LEU A 148 31.78 2.13 9.70
N LEU A 149 32.02 1.34 10.75
CA LEU A 149 30.99 0.78 11.62
C LEU A 149 30.69 1.71 12.82
N GLU A 150 31.67 2.48 13.28
CA GLU A 150 31.53 3.33 14.48
C GLU A 150 30.85 4.68 14.20
N GLU A 151 30.97 5.26 13.01
CA GLU A 151 30.38 6.59 12.72
C GLU A 151 28.84 6.58 12.56
N ASN A 152 28.21 5.40 12.46
CA ASN A 152 26.75 5.25 12.37
C ASN A 152 26.11 4.55 13.60
N GLY A 153 26.90 4.11 14.58
CA GLY A 153 26.44 3.35 15.75
C GLY A 153 26.36 4.19 17.02
N GLY A 154 25.19 4.79 17.28
CA GLY A 154 24.87 5.33 18.60
C GLY A 154 24.79 4.21 19.65
N ASN A 155 25.84 4.10 20.45
CA ASN A 155 25.87 3.66 21.86
C ASN A 155 24.87 2.55 22.27
N GLY A 156 25.33 1.30 22.28
CA GLY A 156 24.63 0.17 22.92
C GLY A 156 25.65 -0.82 23.47
N ASN A 157 25.65 -1.01 24.79
CA ASN A 157 26.57 -1.88 25.54
C ASN A 157 26.46 -3.35 25.10
N ASN A 158 27.63 -4.02 25.10
CA ASN A 158 27.79 -5.45 24.91
C ASN A 158 27.04 -6.30 25.94
N GLU A 159 26.29 -7.31 25.49
CA GLU A 159 26.21 -8.61 26.15
C GLU A 159 26.37 -9.73 25.10
N GLU A 160 27.26 -10.68 25.42
CA GLU A 160 27.57 -11.87 24.64
C GLU A 160 26.37 -12.81 24.57
N THR A 161 25.98 -13.28 23.38
CA THR A 161 25.19 -14.52 23.23
C THR A 161 25.58 -15.33 21.99
N PRO A 162 25.40 -16.66 22.04
CA PRO A 162 26.11 -17.62 21.20
C PRO A 162 25.42 -17.88 19.86
N THR A 163 26.21 -18.32 18.87
CA THR A 163 25.77 -18.84 17.57
C THR A 163 24.62 -19.84 17.67
N PRO A 164 23.54 -19.69 16.88
CA PRO A 164 22.66 -20.79 16.54
C PRO A 164 22.80 -21.23 15.08
N ARG A 165 22.48 -22.52 14.92
CA ARG A 165 22.38 -23.31 13.71
C ARG A 165 21.32 -22.79 12.74
N LEU A 166 21.49 -23.16 11.48
CA LEU A 166 20.48 -23.14 10.42
C LEU A 166 19.14 -23.71 10.90
N GLU A 167 18.10 -22.87 10.93
CA GLU A 167 16.71 -23.30 10.98
C GLU A 167 15.85 -22.55 9.96
N MET A 168 14.87 -23.29 9.45
CA MET A 168 13.97 -22.96 8.35
C MET A 168 13.15 -21.69 8.61
N GLU A 169 12.98 -20.89 7.56
CA GLU A 169 12.25 -19.62 7.57
C GLU A 169 10.81 -19.78 8.10
N GLN A 170 10.50 -19.06 9.18
CA GLN A 170 9.13 -18.93 9.68
C GLN A 170 8.36 -17.83 8.93
N PRO A 171 7.03 -17.95 8.78
CA PRO A 171 6.19 -16.93 8.16
C PRO A 171 6.29 -15.59 8.88
N ILE A 172 6.34 -14.48 8.12
CA ILE A 172 6.51 -13.10 8.61
C ILE A 172 5.43 -12.69 9.63
N GLU A 173 4.26 -13.34 9.59
CA GLU A 173 3.13 -13.07 10.49
C GLU A 173 3.36 -13.49 11.95
N SER A 174 4.41 -14.27 12.24
CA SER A 174 4.77 -14.67 13.61
C SER A 174 6.06 -14.02 14.14
N MET A 175 6.64 -13.05 13.43
CA MET A 175 7.84 -12.34 13.91
C MET A 175 7.48 -11.33 15.00
N ASP A 176 8.21 -11.39 16.11
CA ASP A 176 8.15 -10.43 17.22
C ASP A 176 8.48 -9.01 16.70
N PRO A 177 7.83 -7.92 17.18
CA PRO A 177 8.06 -6.56 16.65
C PRO A 177 9.52 -6.12 16.70
N ASP A 178 10.31 -6.59 17.67
CA ASP A 178 11.73 -6.29 17.78
C ASP A 178 12.57 -7.04 16.73
N GLN A 179 12.17 -8.25 16.36
CA GLN A 179 12.80 -9.01 15.26
C GLN A 179 12.41 -8.45 13.90
N LEU A 180 11.16 -7.97 13.75
CA LEU A 180 10.73 -7.26 12.57
C LEU A 180 11.48 -5.93 12.44
N ALA A 181 11.70 -5.19 13.55
CA ALA A 181 12.49 -3.98 13.56
C ALA A 181 13.97 -4.24 13.23
N ALA A 182 14.57 -5.31 13.75
CA ALA A 182 15.94 -5.70 13.42
C ALA A 182 16.08 -6.16 11.96
N LYS A 183 15.11 -6.90 11.42
CA LYS A 183 15.10 -7.32 10.02
C LYS A 183 14.86 -6.13 9.08
N ILE A 184 14.00 -5.18 9.46
CA ILE A 184 13.82 -3.90 8.75
C ILE A 184 15.10 -3.07 8.83
N ALA A 185 15.83 -3.08 9.95
CA ALA A 185 17.11 -2.38 10.06
C ALA A 185 18.20 -3.04 9.19
N GLU A 186 18.28 -4.38 9.18
CA GLU A 186 19.22 -5.14 8.35
C GLU A 186 18.92 -5.01 6.85
N GLU A 187 17.63 -5.04 6.46
CA GLU A 187 17.18 -4.76 5.09
C GLU A 187 17.29 -3.27 4.72
N ALA A 188 17.25 -2.35 5.69
CA ALA A 188 17.52 -0.93 5.48
C ALA A 188 19.02 -0.62 5.34
N ASP A 189 19.91 -1.48 5.83
CA ASP A 189 21.36 -1.38 5.68
C ASP A 189 21.89 -1.99 4.36
N ALA A 190 21.18 -2.96 3.77
CA ALA A 190 21.52 -3.57 2.48
C ALA A 190 21.50 -2.65 1.21
N PRO A 191 20.67 -1.59 1.07
CA PRO A 191 20.59 -0.76 -0.12
C PRO A 191 21.57 0.43 -0.12
N HIS A 192 22.40 0.59 0.90
CA HIS A 192 23.39 1.67 0.99
C HIS A 192 24.75 1.36 0.35
N ASN A 193 24.97 0.14 -0.12
CA ASN A 193 26.11 -0.22 -0.97
C ASN A 193 25.91 0.14 -2.46
N LYS A 194 25.14 1.20 -2.76
CA LYS A 194 25.29 1.86 -4.06
C LYS A 194 26.61 2.62 -4.02
N PRO A 195 27.52 2.41 -4.99
CA PRO A 195 28.74 3.20 -5.05
C PRO A 195 28.35 4.67 -5.07
N PHE A 196 28.86 5.43 -4.10
CA PHE A 196 28.70 6.88 -4.05
C PHE A 196 28.99 7.45 -5.44
N ASN A 197 28.01 8.09 -6.07
CA ASN A 197 28.22 8.77 -7.35
C ASN A 197 28.67 10.21 -7.05
N PRO A 198 29.98 10.51 -7.16
CA PRO A 198 30.51 11.83 -6.81
C PRO A 198 29.95 12.94 -7.69
N LEU A 199 29.56 12.64 -8.92
CA LEU A 199 28.96 13.60 -9.84
C LEU A 199 27.56 13.98 -9.39
N THR A 200 26.74 13.01 -8.99
CA THR A 200 25.40 13.28 -8.42
C THR A 200 25.52 14.10 -7.13
N TRP A 201 26.44 13.74 -6.24
CA TRP A 201 26.66 14.49 -5.00
C TRP A 201 27.10 15.93 -5.29
N LEU A 202 28.07 16.13 -6.18
CA LEU A 202 28.54 17.45 -6.58
C LEU A 202 27.41 18.27 -7.21
N ALA A 203 26.60 17.65 -8.06
CA ALA A 203 25.45 18.27 -8.69
C ALA A 203 24.41 18.74 -7.65
N GLN A 204 24.06 17.87 -6.71
CA GLN A 204 23.17 18.20 -5.59
C GLN A 204 23.75 19.30 -4.70
N TYR A 205 25.05 19.25 -4.42
CA TYR A 205 25.76 20.27 -3.65
C TYR A 205 25.70 21.64 -4.35
N LEU A 206 25.96 21.68 -5.66
CA LEU A 206 25.89 22.90 -6.46
C LEU A 206 24.46 23.46 -6.51
N MET A 207 23.46 22.60 -6.71
CA MET A 207 22.05 23.01 -6.71
C MET A 207 21.58 23.57 -5.36
N ARG A 208 22.02 22.97 -4.25
CA ARG A 208 21.63 23.38 -2.90
C ARG A 208 22.32 24.67 -2.42
N ASN A 209 23.61 24.83 -2.73
CA ASN A 209 24.40 25.97 -2.26
C ASN A 209 24.41 27.15 -3.24
N HIS A 210 23.99 26.94 -4.49
CA HIS A 210 23.90 27.99 -5.52
C HIS A 210 22.56 27.92 -6.28
N PRO A 211 21.39 27.97 -5.59
CA PRO A 211 20.08 27.86 -6.24
C PRO A 211 19.82 28.98 -7.26
N GLU A 212 20.38 30.18 -7.03
CA GLU A 212 20.31 31.32 -7.94
C GLU A 212 21.00 31.10 -9.29
N LYS A 213 21.94 30.14 -9.37
CA LYS A 213 22.59 29.75 -10.63
C LYS A 213 21.82 28.68 -11.40
N CYS A 214 20.89 28.01 -10.72
CA CYS A 214 20.06 26.93 -11.26
C CYS A 214 18.66 27.41 -11.70
N THR A 215 18.31 28.66 -11.43
CA THR A 215 17.00 29.25 -11.77
C THR A 215 17.07 30.02 -13.09
N PRO A 216 16.16 29.74 -14.05
CA PRO A 216 16.20 30.34 -15.39
C PRO A 216 15.82 31.84 -15.43
N GLU A 217 15.38 32.41 -14.30
CA GLU A 217 14.72 33.71 -14.23
C GLU A 217 15.67 34.91 -14.16
N LYS A 218 16.97 34.71 -13.86
CA LYS A 218 17.96 35.80 -13.92
C LYS A 218 18.63 35.86 -15.29
N PRO A 219 18.44 36.95 -16.06
CA PRO A 219 19.19 37.18 -17.28
C PRO A 219 20.61 37.64 -16.91
N LEU A 220 21.63 36.94 -17.43
CA LEU A 220 23.10 37.04 -17.21
C LEU A 220 23.58 36.03 -16.15
N GLU A 221 24.55 35.15 -16.43
CA GLU A 221 25.80 35.30 -17.20
C GLU A 221 26.03 34.08 -18.12
N ALA A 222 26.35 34.30 -19.40
CA ALA A 222 26.64 33.30 -20.45
C ALA A 222 25.59 32.19 -20.71
N LYS A 223 25.08 32.10 -21.96
CA LYS A 223 24.25 30.98 -22.49
C LYS A 223 24.81 29.59 -22.11
N ARG A 224 26.13 29.48 -21.98
CA ARG A 224 26.87 28.28 -21.57
C ARG A 224 26.51 27.81 -20.16
N ASP A 225 26.35 28.70 -19.19
CA ASP A 225 26.09 28.33 -17.79
C ASP A 225 24.67 27.82 -17.63
N ARG A 226 23.71 28.44 -18.33
CA ARG A 226 22.33 27.95 -18.37
C ARG A 226 22.24 26.53 -18.93
N ILE A 227 22.98 26.23 -20.01
CA ILE A 227 23.03 24.89 -20.61
C ILE A 227 23.61 23.92 -19.58
N PHE A 228 24.77 24.23 -19.00
CA PHE A 228 25.42 23.38 -18.00
C PHE A 228 24.53 23.09 -16.79
N PHE A 229 23.92 24.10 -16.17
CA PHE A 229 23.02 23.90 -15.02
C PHE A 229 21.73 23.18 -15.39
N SER A 230 21.21 23.37 -16.62
CA SER A 230 20.04 22.62 -17.09
C SER A 230 20.35 21.13 -17.30
N GLU A 231 21.50 20.80 -17.87
CA GLU A 231 21.99 19.43 -18.02
C GLU A 231 22.26 18.79 -16.66
N LEU A 232 22.87 19.54 -15.74
CA LEU A 232 23.13 19.10 -14.37
C LEU A 232 21.84 18.82 -13.60
N LYS A 233 20.86 19.73 -13.69
CA LYS A 233 19.53 19.53 -13.10
C LYS A 233 18.86 18.29 -13.70
N HIS A 234 18.88 18.17 -15.02
CA HIS A 234 18.32 17.03 -15.72
C HIS A 234 18.96 15.71 -15.26
N PHE A 235 20.29 15.65 -15.16
CA PHE A 235 21.02 14.48 -14.64
C PHE A 235 20.62 14.13 -13.20
N VAL A 236 20.50 15.14 -12.32
CA VAL A 236 20.08 14.93 -10.92
C VAL A 236 18.65 14.41 -10.85
N GLU A 237 17.73 14.97 -11.63
CA GLU A 237 16.33 14.55 -11.66
C GLU A 237 16.16 13.15 -12.25
N ASN A 238 16.93 12.81 -13.29
CA ASN A 238 17.01 11.46 -13.86
C ASN A 238 17.50 10.44 -12.81
N GLU A 239 18.62 10.71 -12.15
CA GLU A 239 19.18 9.85 -11.09
C GLU A 239 18.22 9.70 -9.89
N LYS A 240 17.52 10.78 -9.49
CA LYS A 240 16.46 10.69 -8.48
C LYS A 240 15.30 9.80 -8.96
N GLY A 241 14.89 9.93 -10.22
CA GLY A 241 13.86 9.09 -10.84
C GLY A 241 14.25 7.61 -10.82
N ILE A 242 15.50 7.30 -11.17
CA ILE A 242 16.08 5.95 -11.11
C ILE A 242 16.03 5.41 -9.68
N ARG A 243 16.45 6.21 -8.68
CA ARG A 243 16.42 5.81 -7.27
C ARG A 243 15.00 5.55 -6.78
N GLU A 244 14.04 6.38 -7.17
CA GLU A 244 12.63 6.17 -6.83
C GLU A 244 12.08 4.90 -7.50
N GLY A 245 12.37 4.67 -8.78
CA GLY A 245 11.99 3.44 -9.48
C GLY A 245 12.58 2.18 -8.84
N LEU A 246 13.81 2.24 -8.34
CA LEU A 246 14.44 1.15 -7.58
C LEU A 246 13.82 1.00 -6.18
N ARG A 247 13.54 2.10 -5.48
CA ARG A 247 12.89 2.08 -4.17
C ARG A 247 11.52 1.39 -4.25
N ARG A 248 10.73 1.70 -5.27
CA ARG A 248 9.41 1.08 -5.51
C ARG A 248 9.52 -0.39 -5.88
N SER A 249 10.56 -0.80 -6.61
CA SER A 249 10.88 -2.21 -6.85
C SER A 249 11.01 -2.99 -5.54
N LEU A 250 11.74 -2.42 -4.57
CA LEU A 250 11.98 -3.04 -3.27
C LEU A 250 10.72 -3.12 -2.41
N PHE A 251 9.85 -2.10 -2.43
CA PHE A 251 8.62 -2.06 -1.62
C PHE A 251 7.44 -2.85 -2.22
N GLY A 252 7.65 -3.60 -3.30
CA GLY A 252 6.62 -4.50 -3.84
C GLY A 252 5.63 -3.84 -4.81
N ASP A 253 5.83 -2.57 -5.20
CA ASP A 253 4.96 -1.86 -6.14
C ASP A 253 4.92 -2.49 -7.54
N LEU A 254 5.83 -3.42 -7.85
CA LEU A 254 5.84 -4.13 -9.13
C LEU A 254 4.87 -5.30 -9.19
N ARG A 255 4.32 -5.75 -8.05
CA ARG A 255 3.41 -6.91 -7.99
C ARG A 255 2.12 -6.64 -8.76
N GLU A 256 1.42 -5.54 -8.47
CA GLU A 256 0.16 -5.21 -9.14
C GLU A 256 0.33 -5.01 -10.66
N PRO A 257 1.32 -4.25 -11.17
CA PRO A 257 1.63 -4.17 -12.59
C PRO A 257 1.94 -5.52 -13.25
N PHE A 258 2.68 -6.39 -12.55
CA PHE A 258 3.02 -7.72 -13.03
C PHE A 258 1.78 -8.60 -13.18
N GLU A 259 0.93 -8.68 -12.16
CA GLU A 259 -0.33 -9.42 -12.19
C GLU A 259 -1.32 -8.84 -13.23
N ALA A 260 -1.35 -7.52 -13.40
CA ALA A 260 -2.13 -6.86 -14.44
C ALA A 260 -1.63 -7.23 -15.85
N ALA A 261 -0.32 -7.31 -16.05
CA ALA A 261 0.28 -7.73 -17.31
C ALA A 261 0.02 -9.22 -17.58
N GLN A 262 0.17 -10.10 -16.58
CA GLN A 262 -0.16 -11.53 -16.69
C GLN A 262 -1.60 -11.76 -17.12
N ARG A 263 -2.57 -11.04 -16.53
CA ARG A 263 -3.99 -11.13 -16.90
C ARG A 263 -4.29 -10.69 -18.33
N ARG A 264 -3.45 -9.84 -18.92
CA ARG A 264 -3.58 -9.36 -20.31
C ARG A 264 -2.87 -10.27 -21.32
N CYS A 265 -1.98 -11.14 -20.87
CA CYS A 265 -1.34 -12.14 -21.72
C CYS A 265 -2.31 -13.30 -22.03
N PRO A 266 -2.36 -13.83 -23.28
CA PRO A 266 -3.28 -14.91 -23.67
C PRO A 266 -3.17 -16.18 -22.83
N GLU A 267 -1.97 -16.51 -22.35
CA GLU A 267 -1.69 -17.73 -21.57
C GLU A 267 -1.71 -17.48 -20.05
N GLY A 268 -2.08 -16.27 -19.61
CA GLY A 268 -2.03 -15.89 -18.19
C GLY A 268 -0.60 -15.81 -17.62
N ARG A 269 0.42 -15.77 -18.48
CA ARG A 269 1.84 -15.79 -18.13
C ARG A 269 2.56 -14.63 -18.80
N LEU A 270 3.39 -13.92 -18.04
CA LEU A 270 4.24 -12.86 -18.58
C LEU A 270 5.47 -13.52 -19.19
N THR A 271 5.78 -13.26 -20.46
CA THR A 271 7.02 -13.72 -21.10
C THR A 271 7.94 -12.54 -21.36
N VAL A 272 9.21 -12.79 -21.71
CA VAL A 272 10.17 -11.72 -22.04
C VAL A 272 9.67 -10.84 -23.20
N ALA A 273 8.98 -11.44 -24.18
CA ALA A 273 8.36 -10.71 -25.28
C ALA A 273 7.23 -9.76 -24.84
N ALA A 274 6.64 -9.99 -23.66
CA ALA A 274 5.56 -9.20 -23.08
C ALA A 274 6.07 -8.12 -22.10
N LEU A 275 7.39 -7.90 -21.96
CA LEU A 275 7.93 -6.82 -21.14
C LEU A 275 7.41 -5.41 -21.51
N PRO A 276 7.19 -5.06 -22.79
CA PRO A 276 6.55 -3.78 -23.12
C PRO A 276 5.16 -3.62 -22.51
N LEU A 277 4.38 -4.71 -22.45
CA LEU A 277 3.06 -4.71 -21.81
C LEU A 277 3.17 -4.54 -20.28
N PHE A 278 4.18 -5.14 -19.65
CA PHE A 278 4.48 -4.90 -18.24
C PHE A 278 4.80 -3.43 -17.99
N VAL A 279 5.63 -2.81 -18.84
CA VAL A 279 5.92 -1.36 -18.75
C VAL A 279 4.66 -0.53 -18.93
N ASP A 280 3.78 -0.86 -19.88
CA ASP A 280 2.49 -0.17 -20.05
C ASP A 280 1.61 -0.28 -18.78
N CYS A 281 1.60 -1.46 -18.13
CA CYS A 281 0.90 -1.67 -16.86
C CYS A 281 1.54 -0.87 -15.71
N LEU A 282 2.88 -0.81 -15.65
CA LEU A 282 3.63 -0.07 -14.64
C LEU A 282 3.40 1.43 -14.79
N ASP A 283 3.47 1.92 -16.02
CA ASP A 283 3.18 3.31 -16.39
C ASP A 283 1.75 3.71 -15.99
N SER A 284 0.77 2.87 -16.32
CA SER A 284 -0.63 3.07 -15.92
C SER A 284 -0.77 3.05 -14.38
N HIS A 285 -0.08 2.13 -13.71
CA HIS A 285 -0.11 2.00 -12.26
C HIS A 285 0.54 3.20 -11.55
N TRP A 286 1.55 3.84 -12.14
CA TRP A 286 2.16 5.07 -11.64
C TRP A 286 1.52 6.35 -12.19
N ASN A 287 0.47 6.23 -13.01
CA ASN A 287 -0.25 7.35 -13.63
C ASN A 287 0.67 8.23 -14.53
N LEU A 288 1.59 7.60 -15.26
CA LEU A 288 2.60 8.28 -16.09
C LEU A 288 2.17 8.49 -17.55
N ARG A 289 0.99 8.00 -17.95
CA ARG A 289 0.33 8.30 -19.24
C ARG A 289 1.19 8.03 -20.48
N GLY A 290 2.02 7.00 -20.42
CA GLY A 290 2.92 6.52 -21.46
C GLY A 290 4.32 7.12 -21.40
N GLU A 291 4.60 8.06 -20.50
CA GLU A 291 5.92 8.69 -20.36
C GLU A 291 7.02 7.65 -20.09
N LEU A 292 6.75 6.62 -19.29
CA LEU A 292 7.74 5.60 -18.97
C LEU A 292 8.03 4.70 -20.16
N ARG A 293 6.97 4.30 -20.87
CA ARG A 293 7.09 3.50 -22.09
C ARG A 293 7.89 4.24 -23.16
N ASN A 294 7.66 5.54 -23.31
CA ASN A 294 8.35 6.38 -24.29
C ASN A 294 9.82 6.61 -23.92
N ALA A 295 10.13 6.65 -22.62
CA ALA A 295 11.48 6.79 -22.14
C ALA A 295 12.34 5.55 -22.43
N ILE A 296 11.77 4.34 -22.41
CA ILE A 296 12.53 3.08 -22.53
C ILE A 296 12.81 2.77 -24.01
N PRO A 297 14.07 2.74 -24.45
CA PRO A 297 14.40 2.42 -25.83
C PRO A 297 13.99 0.98 -26.20
N ALA A 298 13.52 0.79 -27.44
CA ALA A 298 13.15 -0.54 -27.93
C ALA A 298 14.30 -1.57 -27.88
N SER A 299 15.55 -1.08 -27.90
CA SER A 299 16.75 -1.89 -27.75
C SER A 299 16.86 -2.56 -26.38
N GLU A 300 16.34 -1.95 -25.31
CA GLU A 300 16.39 -2.57 -23.97
C GLU A 300 15.49 -3.80 -23.88
N TYR A 301 14.32 -3.79 -24.51
CA TYR A 301 13.47 -4.99 -24.62
C TYR A 301 14.15 -6.08 -25.45
N SER A 302 14.78 -5.69 -26.56
CA SER A 302 15.53 -6.63 -27.42
C SER A 302 16.73 -7.23 -26.69
N ARG A 303 17.42 -6.43 -25.87
CA ARG A 303 18.54 -6.85 -25.03
C ARG A 303 18.06 -7.80 -23.92
N ALA A 304 16.90 -7.57 -23.32
CA ALA A 304 16.30 -8.51 -22.36
C ALA A 304 16.01 -9.89 -22.99
N ILE A 305 15.57 -9.90 -24.25
CA ILE A 305 15.38 -11.13 -25.03
C ILE A 305 16.72 -11.82 -25.33
N GLY A 306 17.77 -11.05 -25.63
CA GLY A 306 19.11 -11.56 -25.95
C GLY A 306 19.90 -12.06 -24.74
N ASP A 307 19.81 -11.36 -23.61
CA ASP A 307 20.55 -11.65 -22.37
C ASP A 307 19.98 -12.88 -21.62
N GLY A 308 18.80 -13.37 -22.03
CA GLY A 308 18.13 -14.50 -21.39
C GLY A 308 17.70 -14.17 -19.96
N VAL A 309 16.99 -13.05 -19.80
CA VAL A 309 16.50 -12.53 -18.50
C VAL A 309 15.74 -13.59 -17.69
N GLY A 310 15.05 -14.52 -18.36
CA GLY A 310 14.39 -15.66 -17.73
C GLY A 310 15.31 -16.67 -17.01
N GLY A 311 16.61 -16.38 -16.89
CA GLY A 311 17.55 -17.18 -16.09
C GLY A 311 18.51 -16.33 -15.26
N ALA A 312 18.22 -15.05 -14.99
CA ALA A 312 19.11 -14.21 -14.18
C ALA A 312 18.92 -14.46 -12.67
N ALA A 313 17.68 -14.67 -12.20
CA ALA A 313 17.40 -15.08 -10.82
C ALA A 313 17.88 -16.52 -10.58
N GLU A 314 17.60 -17.42 -11.51
CA GLU A 314 18.11 -18.79 -11.50
C GLU A 314 19.66 -18.85 -11.61
N ARG A 315 20.33 -17.91 -12.30
CA ARG A 315 21.81 -17.78 -12.27
C ARG A 315 22.36 -17.36 -10.90
N LEU A 316 21.65 -16.46 -10.20
CA LEU A 316 21.97 -16.09 -8.82
C LEU A 316 21.78 -17.27 -7.85
N GLU A 317 20.79 -18.12 -8.10
CA GLU A 317 20.60 -19.38 -7.33
C GLU A 317 21.67 -20.42 -7.64
N VAL A 318 22.04 -20.61 -8.92
CA VAL A 318 23.18 -21.43 -9.36
C VAL A 318 24.50 -20.94 -8.73
N GLU A 319 24.69 -19.63 -8.57
CA GLU A 319 25.86 -19.07 -7.89
C GLU A 319 25.85 -19.28 -6.38
N ARG A 320 24.67 -19.39 -5.77
CA ARG A 320 24.49 -19.72 -4.35
C ARG A 320 24.56 -21.23 -4.06
N GLY A 321 24.26 -22.09 -5.04
CA GLY A 321 24.29 -23.56 -4.92
C GLY A 321 25.71 -24.17 -4.97
N SER A 322 25.93 -25.25 -4.22
CA SER A 322 27.23 -25.94 -4.17
C SER A 322 27.34 -27.13 -5.13
N GLY A 323 28.35 -27.11 -6.01
CA GLY A 323 28.92 -28.30 -6.66
C GLY A 323 28.02 -28.98 -7.71
N VAL A 324 27.32 -30.04 -7.30
CA VAL A 324 26.64 -30.99 -8.22
C VAL A 324 25.25 -30.49 -8.63
N GLU A 325 24.51 -29.85 -7.71
CA GLU A 325 23.22 -29.22 -8.01
C GLU A 325 23.37 -28.07 -9.03
N ARG A 326 24.55 -27.46 -9.10
CA ARG A 326 24.83 -26.32 -9.96
C ARG A 326 24.77 -26.66 -11.45
N GLU A 327 25.22 -27.85 -11.83
CA GLU A 327 25.31 -28.27 -13.24
C GLU A 327 23.96 -28.81 -13.75
N GLU A 328 23.26 -29.63 -12.95
CA GLU A 328 21.90 -30.09 -13.25
C GLU A 328 20.91 -28.92 -13.30
N LEU A 329 21.01 -27.97 -12.36
CA LEU A 329 20.21 -26.74 -12.38
C LEU A 329 20.52 -25.97 -13.67
N ALA A 330 21.79 -25.68 -13.97
CA ALA A 330 22.20 -24.94 -15.17
C ALA A 330 21.74 -25.58 -16.51
N GLU A 331 21.63 -26.90 -16.59
CA GLU A 331 21.10 -27.59 -17.77
C GLU A 331 19.58 -27.45 -17.87
N ALA A 332 18.83 -27.62 -16.77
CA ALA A 332 17.40 -27.32 -16.70
C ALA A 332 17.10 -25.84 -17.03
N LEU A 333 17.99 -24.92 -16.65
CA LEU A 333 17.90 -23.49 -16.99
C LEU A 333 18.03 -23.23 -18.49
N ARG A 334 18.94 -23.93 -19.16
CA ARG A 334 19.10 -23.80 -20.62
C ARG A 334 17.85 -24.23 -21.35
N GLU A 335 17.20 -25.31 -20.91
CA GLU A 335 15.93 -25.77 -21.48
C GLU A 335 14.79 -24.77 -21.22
N ARG A 336 14.79 -24.09 -20.07
CA ARG A 336 13.80 -23.06 -19.74
C ARG A 336 14.00 -21.73 -20.46
N SER A 337 15.23 -21.36 -20.81
CA SER A 337 15.61 -20.02 -21.33
C SER A 337 15.08 -19.62 -22.72
N GLY A 338 14.10 -20.34 -23.27
CA GLY A 338 13.46 -19.98 -24.53
C GLY A 338 12.74 -18.63 -24.46
N ARG A 339 12.55 -17.96 -25.61
CA ARG A 339 11.82 -16.67 -25.71
C ARG A 339 10.40 -16.69 -25.12
N ASN A 340 9.85 -17.89 -24.93
CA ASN A 340 8.51 -18.14 -24.39
C ASN A 340 8.53 -18.56 -22.90
N ALA A 341 9.68 -18.47 -22.23
CA ALA A 341 9.76 -18.70 -20.80
C ALA A 341 8.84 -17.74 -20.05
N ALA A 342 8.04 -18.27 -19.12
CA ALA A 342 7.26 -17.46 -18.22
C ALA A 342 8.19 -16.80 -17.20
N MET A 343 8.20 -15.48 -17.17
CA MET A 343 8.90 -14.68 -16.18
C MET A 343 8.15 -14.73 -14.86
N THR A 344 8.89 -14.92 -13.78
CA THR A 344 8.40 -14.71 -12.41
C THR A 344 8.41 -13.21 -12.06
N LEU A 345 7.80 -12.87 -10.92
CA LEU A 345 7.89 -11.51 -10.38
C LEU A 345 9.35 -11.14 -10.08
N GLU A 346 10.15 -12.08 -9.58
CA GLU A 346 11.56 -11.85 -9.27
C GLU A 346 12.43 -11.67 -10.53
N ASP A 347 12.16 -12.42 -11.60
CA ASP A 347 12.82 -12.17 -12.90
C ASP A 347 12.50 -10.78 -13.43
N THR A 348 11.25 -10.35 -13.26
CA THR A 348 10.78 -9.02 -13.70
C THR A 348 11.41 -7.90 -12.86
N LYS A 349 11.50 -8.07 -11.54
CA LYS A 349 12.22 -7.15 -10.65
C LYS A 349 13.69 -7.05 -11.03
N LEU A 350 14.36 -8.19 -11.20
CA LEU A 350 15.78 -8.22 -11.52
C LEU A 350 16.06 -7.57 -12.89
N TRP A 351 15.21 -7.81 -13.88
CA TRP A 351 15.24 -7.10 -15.15
C TRP A 351 15.11 -5.59 -14.98
N TRP A 352 14.07 -5.17 -14.24
CA TRP A 352 13.78 -3.77 -13.98
C TRP A 352 14.95 -3.06 -13.29
N GLU A 353 15.52 -3.68 -12.25
CA GLU A 353 16.67 -3.13 -11.55
C GLU A 353 17.92 -3.04 -12.43
N ASN A 354 18.20 -4.08 -13.21
CA ASN A 354 19.32 -4.08 -14.14
C ASN A 354 19.16 -3.00 -15.22
N MET A 355 17.95 -2.83 -15.75
CA MET A 355 17.62 -1.77 -16.69
C MET A 355 17.86 -0.39 -16.06
N LEU A 356 17.35 -0.15 -14.85
CA LEU A 356 17.51 1.14 -14.17
C LEU A 356 18.96 1.45 -13.76
N ARG A 357 19.78 0.42 -13.48
CA ARG A 357 21.21 0.60 -13.15
C ARG A 357 22.07 0.86 -14.38
N ARG A 358 21.61 0.49 -15.57
CA ARG A 358 22.32 0.79 -16.82
C ARG A 358 22.15 2.28 -17.11
N SER A 359 23.27 2.99 -17.13
CA SER A 359 23.37 4.45 -17.31
C SER A 359 22.93 4.97 -18.68
N GLU A 360 22.41 4.12 -19.55
CA GLU A 360 22.04 4.44 -20.95
C GLU A 360 20.59 4.95 -21.07
N PHE A 361 19.79 4.82 -20.01
CA PHE A 361 18.38 5.15 -19.99
C PHE A 361 18.12 6.50 -19.29
N GLU A 362 17.35 7.37 -19.96
CA GLU A 362 16.86 8.63 -19.41
C GLU A 362 15.52 8.38 -18.72
N MET A 363 15.54 8.18 -17.40
CA MET A 363 14.34 8.04 -16.59
C MET A 363 13.55 9.34 -16.55
N ILE A 364 12.24 9.20 -16.39
CA ILE A 364 11.33 10.33 -16.17
C ILE A 364 11.85 11.18 -14.99
N PRO A 365 11.90 12.51 -15.13
CA PRO A 365 12.31 13.39 -14.05
C PRO A 365 11.54 13.11 -12.75
N TYR A 366 12.25 13.00 -11.63
CA TYR A 366 11.65 12.67 -10.34
C TYR A 366 10.46 13.55 -9.96
N GLU A 367 10.52 14.85 -10.26
CA GLU A 367 9.40 15.75 -9.99
C GLU A 367 8.10 15.32 -10.70
N ARG A 368 8.20 14.87 -11.95
CA ARG A 368 7.04 14.34 -12.71
C ARG A 368 6.53 13.04 -12.15
N LEU A 369 7.44 12.13 -11.80
CA LEU A 369 7.08 10.88 -11.14
C LEU A 369 6.34 11.16 -9.83
N ARG A 370 6.84 12.08 -9.00
CA ARG A 370 6.21 12.48 -7.73
C ARG A 370 4.82 13.07 -7.95
N GLU A 371 4.65 13.99 -8.89
CA GLU A 371 3.36 14.59 -9.23
C GLU A 371 2.32 13.54 -9.63
N ALA A 372 2.70 12.58 -10.49
CA ALA A 372 1.81 11.52 -10.96
C ALA A 372 1.34 10.60 -9.81
N LEU A 373 2.25 10.29 -8.89
CA LEU A 373 1.97 9.48 -7.71
C LEU A 373 1.08 10.21 -6.70
N GLU A 374 1.33 11.50 -6.45
CA GLU A 374 0.45 12.33 -5.61
C GLU A 374 -0.95 12.45 -6.21
N GLU A 375 -1.09 12.58 -7.54
CA GLU A 375 -2.38 12.59 -8.23
C GLU A 375 -3.12 11.26 -8.03
N LYS A 376 -2.42 10.13 -8.16
CA LYS A 376 -2.98 8.79 -7.90
C LYS A 376 -3.47 8.65 -6.46
N GLU A 377 -2.66 9.03 -5.48
CA GLU A 377 -3.02 8.94 -4.06
C GLU A 377 -4.25 9.80 -3.73
N LYS A 378 -4.32 11.02 -4.27
CA LYS A 378 -5.50 11.89 -4.16
C LYS A 378 -6.73 11.25 -4.81
N GLY A 379 -6.57 10.61 -5.96
CA GLY A 379 -7.64 9.87 -6.63
C GLY A 379 -8.17 8.73 -5.78
N ILE A 380 -7.29 7.92 -5.20
CA ILE A 380 -7.66 6.81 -4.30
C ILE A 380 -8.36 7.34 -3.04
N ALA A 381 -7.85 8.41 -2.44
CA ALA A 381 -8.46 9.04 -1.28
C ALA A 381 -9.87 9.57 -1.59
N ASN A 382 -10.07 10.21 -2.74
CA ASN A 382 -11.37 10.71 -3.18
C ASN A 382 -12.38 9.57 -3.43
N VAL A 383 -11.95 8.46 -4.05
CA VAL A 383 -12.81 7.28 -4.22
C VAL A 383 -13.20 6.69 -2.87
N ARG A 384 -12.28 6.67 -1.89
CA ARG A 384 -12.56 6.19 -0.54
C ARG A 384 -13.53 7.12 0.20
N SER A 385 -13.38 8.44 0.09
CA SER A 385 -14.29 9.40 0.73
C SER A 385 -15.70 9.31 0.15
N VAL A 386 -15.84 9.30 -1.18
CA VAL A 386 -17.16 9.14 -1.85
C VAL A 386 -17.81 7.80 -1.46
N ARG A 387 -17.02 6.72 -1.37
CA ARG A 387 -17.55 5.42 -0.92
C ARG A 387 -18.01 5.46 0.53
N LYS A 388 -17.25 6.12 1.41
CA LYS A 388 -17.61 6.29 2.83
C LYS A 388 -18.90 7.09 2.97
N GLU A 389 -18.99 8.24 2.30
CA GLU A 389 -20.20 9.08 2.27
C GLU A 389 -21.41 8.32 1.75
N SER A 390 -21.27 7.57 0.64
CA SER A 390 -22.37 6.76 0.09
C SER A 390 -22.83 5.64 1.02
N PHE A 391 -21.92 5.11 1.85
CA PHE A 391 -22.24 4.08 2.82
C PHE A 391 -22.98 4.67 4.02
N GLU A 392 -22.52 5.83 4.52
CA GLU A 392 -23.17 6.57 5.60
C GLU A 392 -24.57 7.04 5.20
N GLU A 393 -24.74 7.52 3.97
CA GLU A 393 -26.06 7.90 3.44
C GLU A 393 -27.01 6.70 3.37
N ARG A 394 -26.55 5.55 2.86
CA ARG A 394 -27.35 4.31 2.84
C ARG A 394 -27.73 3.84 4.23
N ARG A 395 -26.80 3.93 5.18
CA ARG A 395 -27.05 3.58 6.58
C ARG A 395 -28.12 4.49 7.17
N ARG A 396 -28.02 5.80 6.96
CA ARG A 396 -29.02 6.77 7.42
C ARG A 396 -30.40 6.51 6.83
N LEU A 397 -30.49 6.26 5.52
CA LEU A 397 -31.76 5.92 4.86
C LEU A 397 -32.35 4.61 5.40
N ALA A 398 -31.52 3.61 5.71
CA ALA A 398 -31.97 2.36 6.31
C ALA A 398 -32.49 2.55 7.74
N GLU A 399 -31.82 3.38 8.55
CA GLU A 399 -32.24 3.74 9.90
C GLU A 399 -33.57 4.53 9.89
N GLU A 400 -33.71 5.52 8.99
CA GLU A 400 -34.96 6.27 8.79
C GLU A 400 -36.11 5.33 8.33
N ALA A 401 -35.83 4.42 7.39
CA ALA A 401 -36.81 3.43 6.94
C ALA A 401 -37.24 2.46 8.06
N ALA A 402 -36.32 2.07 8.95
CA ALA A 402 -36.62 1.21 10.08
C ALA A 402 -37.56 1.90 11.08
N ILE A 403 -37.34 3.19 11.38
CA ILE A 403 -38.24 3.97 12.24
C ILE A 403 -39.64 4.04 11.64
N VAL A 404 -39.76 4.32 10.33
CA VAL A 404 -41.06 4.39 9.65
C VAL A 404 -41.76 3.02 9.65
N ALA A 405 -41.02 1.94 9.43
CA ALA A 405 -41.57 0.58 9.48
C ALA A 405 -42.07 0.22 10.89
N GLU A 406 -41.32 0.58 11.93
CA GLU A 406 -41.72 0.39 13.34
C GLU A 406 -42.99 1.18 13.66
N GLN A 407 -43.06 2.47 13.28
CA GLN A 407 -44.27 3.27 13.45
C GLN A 407 -45.49 2.64 12.76
N GLN A 408 -45.31 2.16 11.53
CA GLN A 408 -46.40 1.52 10.80
C GLN A 408 -46.84 0.22 11.47
N ALA A 409 -45.90 -0.60 11.96
CA ALA A 409 -46.21 -1.80 12.72
C ALA A 409 -46.98 -1.48 14.02
N SER A 410 -46.57 -0.44 14.75
CA SER A 410 -47.28 0.03 15.94
C SER A 410 -48.71 0.50 15.63
N ARG A 411 -48.92 1.18 14.51
CA ARG A 411 -50.27 1.60 14.06
C ARG A 411 -51.17 0.40 13.76
N VAL A 412 -50.65 -0.59 13.05
CA VAL A 412 -51.40 -1.82 12.71
C VAL A 412 -51.75 -2.56 14.00
N ALA A 413 -50.76 -2.80 14.88
CA ALA A 413 -50.98 -3.48 16.15
C ALA A 413 -51.99 -2.73 17.05
N PHE A 414 -51.94 -1.39 17.07
CA PHE A 414 -52.89 -0.58 17.82
C PHE A 414 -54.33 -0.70 17.28
N ALA A 415 -54.49 -0.66 15.96
CA ALA A 415 -55.79 -0.81 15.31
C ALA A 415 -56.38 -2.20 15.57
N GLU A 416 -55.56 -3.25 15.45
CA GLU A 416 -55.96 -4.64 15.76
C GLU A 416 -56.36 -4.80 17.23
N ALA A 417 -55.56 -4.26 18.17
CA ALA A 417 -55.87 -4.32 19.59
C ALA A 417 -57.15 -3.53 19.95
N CYS A 418 -57.39 -2.38 19.31
CA CYS A 418 -58.63 -1.64 19.48
C CYS A 418 -59.85 -2.43 18.98
N ASN A 419 -59.75 -3.08 17.81
CA ASN A 419 -60.83 -3.91 17.28
C ASN A 419 -61.11 -5.10 18.20
N ALA A 420 -60.07 -5.80 18.66
CA ALA A 420 -60.18 -6.90 19.60
C ALA A 420 -60.82 -6.47 20.94
N ALA A 421 -60.50 -5.26 21.42
CA ALA A 421 -61.10 -4.70 22.63
C ALA A 421 -62.61 -4.43 22.48
N VAL A 422 -63.06 -4.04 21.29
CA VAL A 422 -64.48 -3.84 20.98
C VAL A 422 -65.20 -5.18 20.84
N GLU A 423 -64.55 -6.21 20.30
CA GLU A 423 -65.16 -7.53 20.08
C GLU A 423 -65.23 -8.38 21.35
N ASP A 424 -64.31 -8.19 22.30
CA ASP A 424 -64.27 -8.96 23.55
C ASP A 424 -65.48 -8.67 24.46
N PRO A 425 -66.28 -9.69 24.84
CA PRO A 425 -67.48 -9.50 25.64
C PRO A 425 -67.24 -8.96 27.06
N GLN A 426 -66.06 -9.17 27.64
CA GLN A 426 -65.73 -8.67 28.97
C GLN A 426 -65.37 -7.18 28.91
N LEU A 427 -64.55 -6.79 27.93
CA LEU A 427 -64.17 -5.40 27.68
C LEU A 427 -65.36 -4.56 27.22
N GLN A 428 -66.32 -5.11 26.47
CA GLN A 428 -67.58 -4.43 26.18
C GLN A 428 -68.35 -4.03 27.45
N LYS A 429 -68.39 -4.90 28.46
CA LYS A 429 -69.04 -4.59 29.75
C LYS A 429 -68.28 -3.51 30.53
N VAL A 430 -66.95 -3.47 30.40
CA VAL A 430 -66.12 -2.40 30.98
C VAL A 430 -66.39 -1.07 30.26
N LEU A 431 -66.44 -1.08 28.92
CA LEU A 431 -66.77 0.09 28.10
C LEU A 431 -68.17 0.64 28.40
N ALA A 432 -69.15 -0.24 28.66
CA ALA A 432 -70.51 0.11 29.08
C ALA A 432 -70.59 0.64 30.53
N GLY A 433 -69.51 0.52 31.31
CA GLY A 433 -69.47 0.91 32.73
C GLY A 433 -70.12 -0.11 33.67
N GLU A 434 -70.50 -1.29 33.17
CA GLU A 434 -71.10 -2.38 33.95
C GLU A 434 -70.05 -3.14 34.77
N ARG A 435 -68.78 -3.09 34.35
CA ARG A 435 -67.65 -3.77 35.01
C ARG A 435 -66.43 -2.86 35.16
N ARG A 436 -65.59 -3.21 36.13
CA ARG A 436 -64.28 -2.59 36.40
C ARG A 436 -63.28 -3.71 36.63
N LEU A 437 -62.06 -3.58 36.09
CA LEU A 437 -60.98 -4.55 36.29
C LEU A 437 -60.00 -3.99 37.32
N GLY A 438 -59.83 -4.65 38.46
CA GLY A 438 -58.93 -4.21 39.53
C GLY A 438 -57.95 -5.32 39.93
N GLY A 439 -56.92 -4.95 40.71
CA GLY A 439 -55.93 -5.88 41.23
C GLY A 439 -56.52 -6.94 42.16
N SER A 440 -55.80 -8.06 42.29
CA SER A 440 -56.19 -9.28 43.03
C SER A 440 -56.49 -9.09 44.52
N GLY A 441 -56.11 -7.96 45.12
CA GLY A 441 -56.23 -7.70 46.56
C GLY A 441 -57.57 -7.14 47.05
N ASP A 442 -58.50 -6.79 46.16
CA ASP A 442 -59.73 -6.05 46.51
C ASP A 442 -61.00 -6.93 46.50
N GLU A 443 -60.86 -8.23 46.77
CA GLU A 443 -62.00 -9.18 46.87
C GLU A 443 -63.02 -8.82 47.97
N THR A 444 -62.70 -7.85 48.85
CA THR A 444 -63.58 -7.41 49.94
C THR A 444 -64.52 -6.26 49.56
N GLN A 445 -64.38 -5.64 48.38
CA GLN A 445 -65.34 -4.63 47.93
C GLN A 445 -66.58 -5.27 47.27
N PRO A 446 -67.81 -4.91 47.70
CA PRO A 446 -69.04 -5.42 47.11
C PRO A 446 -69.14 -4.97 45.64
N GLY A 447 -68.89 -5.91 44.71
CA GLY A 447 -68.82 -5.65 43.27
C GLY A 447 -67.50 -6.09 42.61
N ALA A 448 -66.49 -6.46 43.39
CA ALA A 448 -65.28 -7.10 42.87
C ALA A 448 -65.62 -8.49 42.32
N LEU A 449 -65.41 -8.69 41.03
CA LEU A 449 -65.64 -9.95 40.34
C LEU A 449 -64.35 -10.80 40.34
N PRO A 450 -64.47 -12.14 40.22
CA PRO A 450 -63.32 -13.04 40.16
C PRO A 450 -62.34 -12.61 39.07
N SER A 451 -61.06 -12.84 39.34
CA SER A 451 -59.90 -12.51 38.52
C SER A 451 -60.22 -12.62 37.04
N VAL A 452 -60.20 -11.48 36.36
CA VAL A 452 -60.48 -11.43 34.93
C VAL A 452 -59.35 -12.16 34.22
N SER A 453 -59.75 -13.18 33.46
CA SER A 453 -58.84 -14.02 32.71
C SER A 453 -59.25 -14.14 31.25
N GLY A 454 -58.28 -14.41 30.40
CA GLY A 454 -58.47 -14.70 28.98
C GLY A 454 -58.08 -13.55 28.06
N GLU A 455 -58.70 -13.52 26.87
CA GLU A 455 -58.27 -12.69 25.75
C GLU A 455 -58.33 -11.17 26.04
N GLY A 456 -59.33 -10.72 26.80
CA GLY A 456 -59.43 -9.32 27.21
C GLY A 456 -58.22 -8.80 28.01
N VAL A 457 -57.57 -9.65 28.82
CA VAL A 457 -56.32 -9.31 29.52
C VAL A 457 -55.19 -9.12 28.53
N ARG A 458 -55.03 -10.03 27.56
CA ARG A 458 -53.99 -9.93 26.52
C ARG A 458 -54.13 -8.65 25.70
N VAL A 459 -55.34 -8.31 25.29
CA VAL A 459 -55.62 -7.07 24.53
C VAL A 459 -55.22 -5.83 25.34
N LEU A 460 -55.57 -5.78 26.64
CA LEU A 460 -55.17 -4.67 27.51
C LEU A 460 -53.66 -4.55 27.67
N ARG A 461 -52.93 -5.67 27.80
CA ARG A 461 -51.46 -5.66 27.85
C ARG A 461 -50.84 -5.12 26.56
N VAL A 462 -51.39 -5.48 25.40
CA VAL A 462 -50.95 -4.96 24.10
C VAL A 462 -51.19 -3.45 24.03
N LEU A 463 -52.38 -2.98 24.42
CA LEU A 463 -52.71 -1.55 24.44
C LEU A 463 -51.80 -0.77 25.39
N LEU A 464 -51.54 -1.28 26.60
CA LEU A 464 -50.62 -0.66 27.56
C LEU A 464 -49.18 -0.63 27.04
N SER A 465 -48.71 -1.72 26.42
CA SER A 465 -47.38 -1.80 25.82
C SER A 465 -47.19 -0.80 24.69
N LEU A 466 -48.17 -0.69 23.78
CA LEU A 466 -48.16 0.29 22.69
C LEU A 466 -48.20 1.73 23.20
N ARG A 467 -48.74 1.96 24.40
CA ARG A 467 -48.72 3.27 25.08
C ARG A 467 -47.44 3.57 25.84
N GLY A 468 -46.44 2.67 25.79
CA GLY A 468 -45.17 2.83 26.50
C GLY A 468 -45.24 2.44 27.99
N PHE A 469 -46.27 1.69 28.39
CA PHE A 469 -46.41 1.12 29.74
C PHE A 469 -46.47 -0.41 29.65
N PRO A 470 -45.41 -1.08 29.14
CA PRO A 470 -45.42 -2.53 29.01
C PRO A 470 -45.52 -3.17 30.40
N PRO A 471 -46.46 -4.11 30.62
CA PRO A 471 -46.42 -4.95 31.81
C PRO A 471 -45.16 -5.81 31.76
N ASN A 472 -44.44 -5.90 32.88
CA ASN A 472 -43.18 -6.67 32.96
C ASN A 472 -43.42 -8.12 32.51
N LEU A 473 -42.63 -8.59 31.53
CA LEU A 473 -42.69 -9.95 30.95
C LEU A 473 -42.91 -11.01 32.04
N PRO A 474 -43.97 -11.83 31.98
CA PRO A 474 -44.29 -12.82 33.01
C PRO A 474 -43.05 -13.65 33.35
N ALA A 475 -42.85 -13.95 34.63
CA ALA A 475 -41.80 -14.90 34.99
C ALA A 475 -42.17 -16.27 34.39
N GLU A 476 -41.18 -17.10 34.06
CA GLU A 476 -41.45 -18.47 33.60
C GLU A 476 -42.35 -19.19 34.61
N GLY A 477 -43.60 -19.49 34.21
CA GLY A 477 -44.60 -20.16 35.03
C GLY A 477 -45.77 -19.30 35.53
N ASP A 478 -45.78 -17.99 35.27
CA ASP A 478 -46.98 -17.17 35.50
C ASP A 478 -48.05 -17.48 34.43
N ASP A 479 -49.30 -17.68 34.84
CA ASP A 479 -50.41 -17.83 33.91
C ASP A 479 -50.59 -16.52 33.10
N GLU A 480 -50.17 -16.54 31.84
CA GLU A 480 -50.27 -15.40 30.92
C GLU A 480 -51.71 -14.91 30.72
N GLU A 481 -52.71 -15.68 31.14
CA GLU A 481 -54.11 -15.32 30.98
C GLU A 481 -54.70 -14.61 32.19
N LEU A 482 -54.00 -14.57 33.33
CA LEU A 482 -54.47 -13.94 34.56
C LEU A 482 -53.99 -12.48 34.67
N TRP A 483 -54.91 -11.57 35.01
CA TRP A 483 -54.58 -10.20 35.39
C TRP A 483 -53.76 -10.19 36.68
N ASN A 484 -52.49 -9.79 36.61
CA ASN A 484 -51.55 -9.87 37.73
C ASN A 484 -51.15 -8.49 38.25
N ASP A 485 -50.35 -8.46 39.32
CA ASP A 485 -49.91 -7.22 39.96
C ASP A 485 -49.06 -6.32 39.03
N ARG A 486 -48.43 -6.90 38.00
CA ARG A 486 -47.62 -6.15 37.02
C ARG A 486 -48.50 -5.42 36.02
N ASP A 487 -49.60 -6.03 35.60
CA ASP A 487 -50.62 -5.36 34.80
C ASP A 487 -51.21 -4.17 35.58
N PHE A 488 -51.45 -4.39 36.88
CA PHE A 488 -51.92 -3.34 37.78
C PHE A 488 -50.90 -2.19 37.89
N GLU A 489 -49.60 -2.47 38.05
CA GLU A 489 -48.55 -1.45 38.05
C GLU A 489 -48.46 -0.69 36.71
N ALA A 490 -48.57 -1.38 35.57
CA ALA A 490 -48.58 -0.74 34.26
C ALA A 490 -49.77 0.23 34.11
N VAL A 491 -50.95 -0.16 34.60
CA VAL A 491 -52.13 0.71 34.65
C VAL A 491 -51.90 1.91 35.57
N LEU A 492 -51.29 1.71 36.75
CA LEU A 492 -50.95 2.82 37.65
C LEU A 492 -50.01 3.83 36.99
N GLY A 493 -49.00 3.35 36.27
CA GLY A 493 -48.07 4.19 35.52
C GLY A 493 -48.78 4.97 34.42
N PHE A 494 -49.65 4.31 33.66
CA PHE A 494 -50.45 4.97 32.63
C PHE A 494 -51.36 6.05 33.23
N GLN A 495 -52.07 5.74 34.32
CA GLN A 495 -52.95 6.67 35.01
C GLN A 495 -52.18 7.91 35.51
N GLU A 496 -51.04 7.71 36.15
CA GLU A 496 -50.17 8.79 36.63
C GLU A 496 -49.69 9.70 35.50
N ALA A 497 -49.16 9.12 34.41
CA ALA A 497 -48.69 9.88 33.26
C ALA A 497 -49.81 10.66 32.54
N HIS A 498 -51.07 10.23 32.71
CA HIS A 498 -52.23 10.82 32.06
C HIS A 498 -53.05 11.72 33.00
N GLY A 499 -52.58 11.97 34.23
CA GLY A 499 -53.27 12.80 35.22
C GLY A 499 -54.60 12.20 35.68
N LEU A 500 -54.72 10.88 35.67
CA LEU A 500 -55.86 10.13 36.17
C LEU A 500 -55.64 9.73 37.64
N GLN A 501 -56.73 9.37 38.33
CA GLN A 501 -56.64 8.84 39.68
C GLN A 501 -55.92 7.48 39.65
N ARG A 502 -54.85 7.33 40.46
CA ARG A 502 -54.02 6.11 40.58
C ARG A 502 -54.77 5.01 41.35
N THR A 503 -55.83 4.50 40.75
CA THR A 503 -56.64 3.41 41.31
C THR A 503 -56.12 2.04 40.91
N GLY A 504 -55.36 1.96 39.81
CA GLY A 504 -54.98 0.70 39.16
C GLY A 504 -56.17 -0.06 38.57
N VAL A 505 -57.36 0.55 38.58
CA VAL A 505 -58.59 -0.01 38.05
C VAL A 505 -58.80 0.43 36.60
N VAL A 506 -59.07 -0.53 35.71
CA VAL A 506 -59.50 -0.29 34.34
C VAL A 506 -61.01 -0.15 34.30
N ASP A 507 -61.50 1.09 34.23
CA ASP A 507 -62.89 1.42 33.97
C ASP A 507 -63.11 1.81 32.50
N GLY A 508 -64.37 2.05 32.12
CA GLY A 508 -64.72 2.41 30.75
C GLY A 508 -64.08 3.71 30.26
N ASP A 509 -63.80 4.66 31.15
CA ASP A 509 -63.16 5.92 30.78
C ASP A 509 -61.66 5.75 30.56
N LEU A 510 -60.99 4.93 31.37
CA LEU A 510 -59.60 4.53 31.16
C LEU A 510 -59.45 3.77 29.85
N LEU A 511 -60.34 2.80 29.59
CA LEU A 511 -60.29 1.98 28.38
C LEU A 511 -60.50 2.82 27.11
N LYS A 512 -61.46 3.77 27.12
CA LYS A 512 -61.62 4.75 26.02
C LYS A 512 -60.35 5.58 25.79
N ARG A 513 -59.65 5.97 26.86
CA ARG A 513 -58.38 6.71 26.76
C ARG A 513 -57.25 5.83 26.21
N LEU A 514 -57.18 4.56 26.61
CA LEU A 514 -56.23 3.60 26.04
C LEU A 514 -56.46 3.42 24.53
N MET A 515 -57.71 3.41 24.10
CA MET A 515 -58.13 3.25 22.70
C MET A 515 -58.18 4.57 21.90
N ASP A 516 -57.80 5.72 22.47
CA ASP A 516 -57.84 7.01 21.77
C ASP A 516 -56.76 7.09 20.67
N ALA A 517 -57.17 6.85 19.43
CA ALA A 517 -56.28 6.87 18.26
C ALA A 517 -55.60 8.22 18.02
N VAL A 518 -56.29 9.34 18.30
CA VAL A 518 -55.71 10.69 18.10
C VAL A 518 -54.56 10.91 19.07
N ARG A 519 -54.74 10.46 20.32
CA ARG A 519 -53.70 10.56 21.32
C ARG A 519 -52.53 9.62 21.03
N PHE A 520 -52.81 8.39 20.61
CA PHE A 520 -51.78 7.41 20.25
C PHE A 520 -50.88 7.93 19.12
N GLU A 521 -51.48 8.51 18.07
CA GLU A 521 -50.71 9.08 16.95
C GLU A 521 -49.80 10.23 17.39
N ARG A 522 -50.24 11.08 18.32
CA ARG A 522 -49.39 12.14 18.89
C ARG A 522 -48.21 11.59 19.69
N GLU A 523 -48.44 10.53 20.47
CA GLU A 523 -47.40 9.86 21.26
C GLU A 523 -46.39 9.18 20.35
N LEU A 524 -46.85 8.51 19.28
CA LEU A 524 -46.00 7.86 18.29
C LEU A 524 -45.13 8.87 17.50
N GLN A 525 -45.69 10.03 17.16
CA GLN A 525 -44.94 11.14 16.54
C GLN A 525 -43.91 11.73 17.50
N ALA A 526 -44.26 11.90 18.78
CA ALA A 526 -43.33 12.39 19.78
C ALA A 526 -42.17 11.40 20.02
N PHE A 527 -42.45 10.10 20.01
CA PHE A 527 -41.43 9.05 20.10
C PHE A 527 -40.46 9.10 18.91
N ALA A 528 -40.99 9.12 17.68
CA ALA A 528 -40.15 9.17 16.49
C ALA A 528 -39.32 10.45 16.39
N LYS A 529 -39.87 11.58 16.85
CA LYS A 529 -39.11 12.83 16.96
C LYS A 529 -37.91 12.68 17.91
N ARG A 530 -38.11 12.06 19.09
CA ARG A 530 -37.01 11.81 20.05
C ARG A 530 -35.99 10.83 19.49
N ALA A 531 -36.42 9.79 18.78
CA ALA A 531 -35.52 8.85 18.11
C ALA A 531 -34.65 9.56 17.07
N ALA A 532 -35.23 10.45 16.26
CA ALA A 532 -34.49 11.26 15.30
C ALA A 532 -33.52 12.25 15.97
N GLU A 533 -33.89 12.87 17.10
CA GLU A 533 -33.01 13.74 17.89
C GLU A 533 -31.83 12.98 18.51
N LEU A 534 -32.05 11.75 18.97
CA LEU A 534 -30.97 10.87 19.48
C LEU A 534 -30.01 10.43 18.37
N MET A 535 -30.52 10.17 17.16
CA MET A 535 -29.66 9.84 16.01
C MET A 535 -28.76 11.01 15.58
N LEU A 536 -29.21 12.26 15.72
CA LEU A 536 -28.41 13.44 15.40
C LEU A 536 -27.37 13.78 16.47
N THR A 537 -27.51 13.26 17.69
CA THR A 537 -26.66 13.61 18.85
C THR A 537 -25.72 12.49 19.27
N ALA A 538 -25.80 11.31 18.66
CA ALA A 538 -24.86 10.23 18.88
C ALA A 538 -23.44 10.67 18.45
N PRO A 539 -22.45 10.70 19.36
CA PRO A 539 -21.08 11.03 18.98
C PRO A 539 -20.53 10.00 17.99
N GLU A 540 -19.87 10.47 16.94
CA GLU A 540 -19.21 9.66 15.90
C GLU A 540 -18.16 8.68 16.44
#